data_AF-A0A958L4Z6-F1
#
_entry.id   AF-A0A958L4Z6-F1
#
_cell.length_a   1.000
_cell.length_b   1.000
_cell.length_c   1.000
_cell.angle_alpha   90.00
_cell.angle_beta   90.00
_cell.angle_gamma   90.00
#
_symmetry.space_group_name_H-M   'P 1'
#
loop_
_entity.id
_entity.type
_entity.pdbx_description
1 polymer ?
#
loop_
_entity_poly.entity_id
_entity_poly.type
_entity_poly.pdbx_seq_one_letter_code
_entity_poly.pdbx_strand_id
1 'polypeptide(L)'
;MRPKSRDLNVFGLSLLDVMCGALGVFLFLLLAVLSNEKDKQDPLTLREREELRELREENPKLKNENTDLRDQNSDLHDENEELRKKQGSVSEERDTLRALSVVMSWEGAGVDMDLWLRAPDGRWFGPKIEYRKGVRTASRSVDEWEGPNWESNIFPRVSEGIWSVCFRMQSKPPASGQVTVRGFLFANFSKDYQVTWQLGSAYPAEVGKTYLWMTFEHKDGKLTYFELSDEEKQSLEAKFNNEGSGPPELLWEPGEKEKREKERREEEERKKKAKETEKLS
;
A
#
# COMPACT_ATOMS: atom_id res chain seq x y z
N MET A 1 70.93 -73.30 86.24
CA MET A 1 70.27 -72.16 85.57
C MET A 1 68.84 -72.07 86.10
N ARG A 2 68.45 -70.94 86.69
CA ARG A 2 67.07 -70.75 87.19
C ARG A 2 66.13 -70.55 85.99
N PRO A 3 65.06 -71.33 85.82
CA PRO A 3 64.03 -71.02 84.84
C PRO A 3 63.18 -69.85 85.36
N LYS A 4 63.08 -68.79 84.57
CA LYS A 4 62.17 -67.66 84.82
C LYS A 4 60.73 -68.12 84.58
N SER A 5 59.87 -67.95 85.57
CA SER A 5 58.43 -68.08 85.41
C SER A 5 57.95 -67.06 84.37
N ARG A 6 57.36 -67.57 83.29
CA ARG A 6 56.55 -66.76 82.38
C ARG A 6 55.13 -66.84 82.91
N ASP A 7 54.72 -65.82 83.66
CA ASP A 7 53.32 -65.61 84.00
C ASP A 7 52.59 -65.31 82.68
N LEU A 8 52.06 -66.36 82.06
CA LEU A 8 51.18 -66.24 80.91
C LEU A 8 49.89 -65.62 81.43
N ASN A 9 49.69 -64.36 81.07
CA ASN A 9 48.56 -63.54 81.43
C ASN A 9 47.29 -64.11 80.74
N VAL A 10 46.67 -65.11 81.37
CA VAL A 10 45.49 -65.84 80.86
C VAL A 10 44.32 -64.90 80.54
N PHE A 11 44.26 -63.73 81.19
CA PHE A 11 43.25 -62.70 80.90
C PHE A 11 43.43 -62.03 79.53
N GLY A 12 44.65 -61.94 79.00
CA GLY A 12 44.92 -61.27 77.73
C GLY A 12 44.42 -62.03 76.51
N LEU A 13 44.52 -63.37 76.52
CA LEU A 13 44.07 -64.21 75.40
C LEU A 13 42.55 -64.36 75.38
N SER A 14 41.90 -64.50 76.54
CA SER A 14 40.43 -64.59 76.61
C SER A 14 39.72 -63.28 76.28
N LEU A 15 40.32 -62.13 76.60
CA LEU A 15 39.75 -60.82 76.24
C LEU A 15 39.84 -60.56 74.73
N LEU A 16 40.92 -61.01 74.10
CA LEU A 16 41.10 -60.86 72.66
C LEU A 16 40.03 -61.62 71.87
N ASP A 17 39.71 -62.86 72.28
CA ASP A 17 38.67 -63.66 71.64
C ASP A 17 37.27 -63.03 71.79
N VAL A 18 36.96 -62.46 72.97
CA VAL A 18 35.70 -61.76 73.21
C VAL A 18 35.62 -60.46 72.38
N MET A 19 36.72 -59.70 72.30
CA MET A 19 36.79 -58.49 71.48
C MET A 19 36.67 -58.83 69.99
N CYS A 20 37.30 -59.92 69.53
CA CYS A 20 37.22 -60.37 68.14
C CYS A 20 35.81 -60.85 67.78
N GLY A 21 35.14 -61.59 68.68
CA GLY A 21 33.74 -61.98 68.54
C GLY A 21 32.79 -60.79 68.51
N ALA A 22 32.97 -59.83 69.42
CA ALA A 22 32.16 -58.61 69.46
C ALA A 22 32.36 -57.73 68.21
N LEU A 23 33.61 -57.59 67.73
CA LEU A 23 33.93 -56.86 66.51
C LEU A 23 33.32 -57.54 65.28
N GLY A 24 33.34 -58.88 65.23
CA GLY A 24 32.72 -59.67 64.16
C GLY A 24 31.21 -59.44 64.08
N VAL A 25 30.51 -59.49 65.23
CA VAL A 25 29.06 -59.21 65.30
C VAL A 25 28.76 -57.76 64.92
N PHE A 26 29.57 -56.82 65.38
CA PHE A 26 29.43 -55.41 65.03
C PHE A 26 29.58 -55.17 63.51
N LEU A 27 30.58 -55.77 62.88
CA LEU A 27 30.79 -55.67 61.43
C LEU A 27 29.65 -56.31 60.64
N PHE A 28 29.12 -57.46 61.10
CA PHE A 28 27.95 -58.08 60.48
C PHE A 28 26.70 -57.21 60.60
N LEU A 29 26.46 -56.59 61.76
CA LEU A 29 25.35 -55.66 61.95
C LEU A 29 25.51 -54.41 61.08
N LEU A 30 26.72 -53.86 60.97
CA LEU A 30 27.01 -52.72 60.11
C LEU A 30 26.73 -53.05 58.63
N LEU A 31 27.16 -54.23 58.17
CA LEU A 31 26.90 -54.69 56.80
C LEU A 31 25.43 -54.99 56.53
N ALA A 32 24.70 -55.52 57.52
CA ALA A 32 23.26 -55.75 57.42
C ALA A 32 22.47 -54.42 57.37
N VAL A 33 22.89 -53.42 58.14
CA VAL A 33 22.29 -52.08 58.12
C VAL A 33 22.58 -51.37 56.79
N LEU A 34 23.84 -51.41 56.32
CA LEU A 34 24.24 -50.78 55.06
C LEU A 34 23.66 -51.47 53.81
N SER A 35 23.48 -52.80 53.84
CA SER A 35 22.79 -53.52 52.74
C SER A 35 21.32 -53.14 52.64
N ASN A 36 20.66 -52.83 53.76
CA ASN A 36 19.26 -52.40 53.79
C ASN A 36 19.03 -50.97 53.27
N GLU A 37 20.09 -50.18 53.06
CA GLU A 37 19.97 -48.85 52.44
C GLU A 37 19.99 -48.89 50.91
N LYS A 38 20.54 -49.96 50.28
CA LYS A 38 20.65 -50.05 48.82
C LYS A 38 19.34 -50.40 48.11
N ASP A 39 18.38 -51.03 48.80
CA ASP A 39 17.10 -51.43 48.21
C ASP A 39 15.97 -50.43 48.40
N LYS A 40 16.24 -49.28 49.04
CA LYS A 40 15.30 -48.16 49.07
C LYS A 40 15.55 -47.27 47.85
N GLN A 41 15.19 -47.76 46.66
CA GLN A 41 14.89 -46.84 45.57
C GLN A 41 13.77 -45.94 46.06
N ASP A 42 14.10 -44.68 46.33
CA ASP A 42 13.17 -43.69 46.85
C ASP A 42 11.99 -43.57 45.86
N PRO A 43 10.74 -43.85 46.25
CA PRO A 43 9.59 -43.80 45.33
C PRO A 43 9.45 -42.44 44.63
N LEU A 44 10.02 -41.36 45.19
CA LEU A 44 10.15 -40.07 44.52
C LEU A 44 10.98 -40.15 43.22
N THR A 45 12.06 -40.92 43.18
CA THR A 45 12.92 -41.06 41.98
C THR A 45 12.30 -41.90 40.86
N LEU A 46 11.33 -42.77 41.15
CA LEU A 46 10.58 -43.49 40.12
C LEU A 46 9.55 -42.59 39.45
N ARG A 47 8.83 -41.79 40.23
CA ARG A 47 7.85 -40.83 39.73
C ARG A 47 8.48 -39.76 38.84
N GLU A 48 9.61 -39.19 39.27
CA GLU A 48 10.36 -38.22 38.45
C GLU A 48 10.83 -38.82 37.12
N ARG A 49 11.19 -40.12 37.10
CA ARG A 49 11.58 -40.82 35.87
C ARG A 49 10.40 -41.06 34.92
N GLU A 50 9.21 -41.34 35.46
CA GLU A 50 7.98 -41.46 34.66
C GLU A 50 7.58 -40.11 34.07
N GLU A 51 7.60 -39.04 34.86
CA GLU A 51 7.33 -37.66 34.38
C GLU A 51 8.34 -37.22 33.31
N LEU A 52 9.63 -37.55 33.47
CA LEU A 52 10.66 -37.32 32.44
C LEU A 52 10.41 -38.14 31.17
N ARG A 53 9.85 -39.35 31.27
CA ARG A 53 9.50 -40.18 30.12
C ARG A 53 8.33 -39.57 29.37
N GLU A 54 7.27 -39.16 30.08
CA GLU A 54 6.11 -38.49 29.51
C GLU A 54 6.50 -37.18 28.82
N LEU A 55 7.30 -36.33 29.48
CA LEU A 55 7.82 -35.09 28.88
C LEU A 55 8.69 -35.33 27.64
N ARG A 56 9.42 -36.45 27.58
CA ARG A 56 10.21 -36.84 26.39
C ARG A 56 9.34 -37.32 25.24
N GLU A 57 8.18 -37.91 25.53
CA GLU A 57 7.21 -38.35 24.52
C GLU A 57 6.31 -37.20 24.05
N GLU A 58 6.02 -36.22 24.90
CA GLU A 58 5.16 -35.09 24.58
C GLU A 58 5.89 -33.97 23.82
N ASN A 59 7.16 -33.71 24.16
CA ASN A 59 7.99 -32.73 23.44
C ASN A 59 8.02 -32.90 21.90
N PRO A 60 8.23 -34.11 21.33
CA PRO A 60 8.21 -34.28 19.89
C PRO A 60 6.82 -34.06 19.30
N LYS A 61 5.73 -34.40 20.02
CA LYS A 61 4.36 -34.10 19.58
C LYS A 61 4.13 -32.60 19.50
N LEU A 62 4.47 -31.87 20.55
CA LEU A 62 4.36 -30.41 20.59
C LEU A 62 5.25 -29.73 19.53
N LYS A 63 6.44 -30.28 19.26
CA LYS A 63 7.29 -29.78 18.17
C LYS A 63 6.65 -29.98 16.80
N ASN A 64 6.06 -31.15 16.56
CA ASN A 64 5.37 -31.43 15.31
C ASN A 64 4.12 -30.56 15.14
N GLU A 65 3.32 -30.39 16.20
CA GLU A 65 2.18 -29.47 16.15
C GLU A 65 2.63 -28.02 15.91
N ASN A 66 3.76 -27.60 16.48
CA ASN A 66 4.30 -26.26 16.22
C ASN A 66 4.80 -26.11 14.78
N THR A 67 5.38 -27.15 14.18
CA THR A 67 5.74 -27.12 12.74
C THR A 67 4.49 -27.07 11.88
N ASP A 68 3.49 -27.89 12.15
CA ASP A 68 2.23 -27.90 11.40
C ASP A 68 1.51 -26.54 11.48
N LEU A 69 1.48 -25.93 12.66
CA LEU A 69 0.91 -24.59 12.86
C LEU A 69 1.70 -23.51 12.12
N ARG A 70 3.04 -23.63 12.03
CA ARG A 70 3.87 -22.69 11.26
C ARG A 70 3.61 -22.81 9.77
N ASP A 71 3.49 -24.04 9.28
CA ASP A 71 3.20 -24.32 7.87
C ASP A 71 1.81 -23.76 7.50
N GLN A 72 0.79 -24.04 8.33
CA GLN A 72 -0.55 -23.45 8.14
C GLN A 72 -0.55 -21.92 8.16
N ASN A 73 0.25 -21.30 9.05
CA ASN A 73 0.34 -19.85 9.12
C ASN A 73 1.07 -19.26 7.89
N SER A 74 2.02 -19.98 7.32
CA SER A 74 2.66 -19.63 6.05
C SER A 74 1.65 -19.68 4.90
N ASP A 75 0.88 -20.77 4.80
CA ASP A 75 -0.15 -20.92 3.77
C ASP A 75 -1.22 -19.82 3.84
N LEU A 76 -1.68 -19.49 5.06
CA LEU A 76 -2.63 -18.39 5.28
C LEU A 76 -2.05 -17.02 4.93
N HIS A 77 -0.74 -16.82 5.12
CA HIS A 77 -0.08 -15.58 4.74
C HIS A 77 -0.06 -15.43 3.21
N ASP A 78 0.27 -16.50 2.49
CA ASP A 78 0.30 -16.53 1.03
C ASP A 78 -1.10 -16.32 0.43
N GLU A 79 -2.13 -16.97 0.99
CA GLU A 79 -3.53 -16.76 0.58
C GLU A 79 -3.97 -15.29 0.81
N ASN A 80 -3.60 -14.69 1.94
CA ASN A 80 -3.88 -13.28 2.20
C ASN A 80 -3.21 -12.35 1.20
N GLU A 81 -1.97 -12.64 0.79
CA GLU A 81 -1.28 -11.86 -0.22
C GLU A 81 -1.97 -11.96 -1.59
N GLU A 82 -2.41 -13.15 -1.98
CA GLU A 82 -3.20 -13.33 -3.20
C GLU A 82 -4.53 -12.58 -3.16
N LEU A 83 -5.26 -12.65 -2.03
CA LEU A 83 -6.52 -11.94 -1.87
C LEU A 83 -6.34 -10.43 -1.97
N ARG A 84 -5.25 -9.88 -1.41
CA ARG A 84 -4.90 -8.46 -1.57
C ARG A 84 -4.63 -8.09 -3.02
N LYS A 85 -3.90 -8.93 -3.77
CA LYS A 85 -3.66 -8.72 -5.21
C LYS A 85 -4.97 -8.73 -6.01
N LYS A 86 -5.85 -9.72 -5.76
CA LYS A 86 -7.18 -9.81 -6.38
C LYS A 86 -8.04 -8.59 -6.04
N GLN A 87 -8.04 -8.14 -4.78
CA GLN A 87 -8.77 -6.94 -4.35
C GLN A 87 -8.26 -5.68 -5.06
N GLY A 88 -6.94 -5.54 -5.25
CA GLY A 88 -6.35 -4.45 -6.03
C GLY A 88 -6.85 -4.44 -7.48
N SER A 89 -6.78 -5.60 -8.15
CA SER A 89 -7.23 -5.74 -9.54
C SER A 89 -8.73 -5.44 -9.72
N VAL A 90 -9.60 -5.93 -8.82
CA VAL A 90 -11.03 -5.63 -8.85
C VAL A 90 -11.30 -4.15 -8.61
N SER A 91 -10.53 -3.50 -7.73
CA SER A 91 -10.66 -2.06 -7.52
C SER A 91 -10.28 -1.26 -8.77
N GLU A 92 -9.21 -1.65 -9.47
CA GLU A 92 -8.81 -1.01 -10.73
C GLU A 92 -9.86 -1.21 -11.82
N GLU A 93 -10.39 -2.42 -11.98
CA GLU A 93 -11.45 -2.72 -12.94
C GLU A 93 -12.71 -1.89 -12.64
N ARG A 94 -13.14 -1.84 -11.37
CA ARG A 94 -14.27 -1.00 -10.94
C ARG A 94 -14.04 0.47 -11.26
N ASP A 95 -12.82 0.98 -11.09
CA ASP A 95 -12.49 2.37 -11.36
C ASP A 95 -12.53 2.68 -12.87
N THR A 96 -12.12 1.73 -13.72
CA THR A 96 -12.27 1.84 -15.18
C THR A 96 -13.72 1.78 -15.66
N LEU A 97 -14.55 0.94 -15.02
CA LEU A 97 -15.99 0.81 -15.30
C LEU A 97 -16.83 1.98 -14.75
N ARG A 98 -16.22 2.95 -14.09
CA ARG A 98 -16.89 4.19 -13.62
C ARG A 98 -16.08 5.42 -13.99
N ALA A 99 -15.36 5.32 -15.09
CA ALA A 99 -14.59 6.42 -15.62
C ALA A 99 -15.45 7.30 -16.52
N LEU A 100 -15.26 8.61 -16.38
CA LEU A 100 -15.69 9.59 -17.36
C LEU A 100 -14.47 10.01 -18.17
N SER A 101 -14.52 9.81 -19.48
CA SER A 101 -13.51 10.31 -20.39
C SER A 101 -14.07 11.50 -21.15
N VAL A 102 -13.42 12.64 -21.01
CA VAL A 102 -13.71 13.84 -21.78
C VAL A 102 -12.60 14.00 -22.80
N VAL A 103 -12.95 14.14 -24.07
CA VAL A 103 -12.03 14.39 -25.17
C VAL A 103 -12.45 15.68 -25.84
N MET A 104 -11.49 16.54 -26.12
CA MET A 104 -11.68 17.79 -26.85
C MET A 104 -10.67 17.84 -27.98
N SER A 105 -11.05 18.34 -29.14
CA SER A 105 -10.14 18.71 -30.22
C SER A 105 -10.40 20.13 -30.67
N TRP A 106 -9.39 20.78 -31.24
CA TRP A 106 -9.52 22.12 -31.78
C TRP A 106 -8.74 22.30 -33.08
N GLU A 107 -9.26 23.20 -33.90
CA GLU A 107 -8.72 23.61 -35.18
C GLU A 107 -8.32 25.08 -35.07
N GLY A 108 -7.05 25.35 -34.74
CA GLY A 108 -6.50 26.71 -34.61
C GLY A 108 -5.00 26.67 -34.34
N ALA A 109 -4.20 27.26 -35.24
CA ALA A 109 -2.75 27.29 -35.10
C ALA A 109 -2.28 28.28 -34.02
N GLY A 110 -1.27 27.90 -33.24
CA GLY A 110 -0.70 28.74 -32.18
C GLY A 110 -1.60 28.91 -30.94
N VAL A 111 -2.63 28.07 -30.81
CA VAL A 111 -3.57 28.07 -29.68
C VAL A 111 -3.44 26.77 -28.91
N ASP A 112 -3.41 26.92 -27.60
CA ASP A 112 -3.38 25.89 -26.57
C ASP A 112 -4.73 25.91 -25.84
N MET A 113 -5.37 24.77 -25.68
CA MET A 113 -6.74 24.68 -25.16
C MET A 113 -6.73 23.73 -23.98
N ASP A 114 -6.82 24.29 -22.77
CA ASP A 114 -6.89 23.49 -21.55
C ASP A 114 -8.31 23.03 -21.28
N LEU A 115 -8.50 21.76 -20.98
CA LEU A 115 -9.75 21.16 -20.56
C LEU A 115 -9.88 21.18 -19.04
N TRP A 116 -11.01 21.70 -18.57
CA TRP A 116 -11.36 21.80 -17.15
C TRP A 116 -12.69 21.13 -16.87
N LEU A 117 -12.81 20.53 -15.69
CA LEU A 117 -14.03 19.92 -15.19
C LEU A 117 -14.35 20.44 -13.80
N ARG A 118 -15.61 20.77 -13.58
CA ARG A 118 -16.14 21.13 -12.27
C ARG A 118 -16.96 19.98 -11.72
N ALA A 119 -16.62 19.52 -10.52
CA ALA A 119 -17.41 18.55 -9.77
C ALA A 119 -18.66 19.19 -9.13
N PRO A 120 -19.63 18.35 -8.72
CA PRO A 120 -20.82 18.77 -7.99
C PRO A 120 -20.51 19.49 -6.67
N ASP A 121 -19.40 19.14 -6.03
CA ASP A 121 -18.92 19.81 -4.81
C ASP A 121 -18.19 21.14 -5.08
N GLY A 122 -18.15 21.58 -6.33
CA GLY A 122 -17.54 22.83 -6.76
C GLY A 122 -16.04 22.75 -7.04
N ARG A 123 -15.38 21.61 -6.81
CA ARG A 123 -13.95 21.46 -7.11
C ARG A 123 -13.69 21.49 -8.61
N TRP A 124 -12.58 22.09 -9.00
CA TRP A 124 -12.08 22.10 -10.37
C TRP A 124 -10.97 21.07 -10.58
N PHE A 125 -11.02 20.42 -11.73
CA PHE A 125 -9.99 19.51 -12.22
C PHE A 125 -9.48 20.05 -13.55
N GLY A 126 -8.18 20.30 -13.60
CA GLY A 126 -7.54 20.89 -14.78
C GLY A 126 -6.91 19.87 -15.71
N PRO A 127 -6.17 20.37 -16.72
CA PRO A 127 -5.54 19.58 -17.78
C PRO A 127 -4.39 18.71 -17.25
N LYS A 128 -3.87 18.98 -16.04
CA LYS A 128 -2.72 18.26 -15.48
C LYS A 128 -3.20 17.24 -14.46
N ILE A 129 -2.57 16.06 -14.49
CA ILE A 129 -2.77 15.04 -13.45
C ILE A 129 -2.29 15.61 -12.11
N GLU A 130 -3.25 16.03 -11.28
CA GLU A 130 -2.97 16.49 -9.93
C GLU A 130 -3.11 15.33 -8.95
N TYR A 131 -2.15 15.26 -8.02
CA TYR A 131 -2.25 14.41 -6.84
C TYR A 131 -2.68 15.30 -5.69
N ARG A 132 -3.89 15.09 -5.17
CA ARG A 132 -4.41 15.83 -4.01
C ARG A 132 -4.66 14.84 -2.88
N LYS A 133 -3.97 15.01 -1.74
CA LYS A 133 -4.12 14.17 -0.55
C LYS A 133 -4.05 12.67 -0.85
N GLY A 134 -3.13 12.26 -1.74
CA GLY A 134 -2.97 10.86 -2.17
C GLY A 134 -4.04 10.33 -3.14
N VAL A 135 -5.02 11.14 -3.54
CA VAL A 135 -6.04 10.78 -4.53
C VAL A 135 -5.67 11.41 -5.88
N ARG A 136 -5.60 10.56 -6.91
CA ARG A 136 -5.34 10.95 -8.28
C ARG A 136 -6.62 11.56 -8.88
N THR A 137 -6.57 12.82 -9.30
CA THR A 137 -7.77 13.54 -9.80
C THR A 137 -8.16 13.14 -11.23
N ALA A 138 -7.17 12.75 -12.04
CA ALA A 138 -7.36 12.16 -13.37
C ALA A 138 -6.42 10.96 -13.56
N SER A 139 -6.93 9.85 -14.06
CA SER A 139 -6.13 8.65 -14.31
C SER A 139 -5.22 8.81 -15.55
N ARG A 140 -5.59 9.69 -16.49
CA ARG A 140 -4.80 10.03 -17.66
C ARG A 140 -5.17 11.42 -18.15
N SER A 141 -4.16 12.20 -18.48
CA SER A 141 -4.29 13.42 -19.27
C SER A 141 -3.36 13.29 -20.48
N VAL A 142 -3.83 13.73 -21.65
CA VAL A 142 -3.00 14.01 -22.82
C VAL A 142 -3.14 15.49 -23.07
N ASP A 143 -2.09 16.26 -22.79
CA ASP A 143 -2.03 17.72 -22.88
C ASP A 143 -1.16 18.11 -24.08
N GLU A 144 -1.77 18.80 -25.03
CA GLU A 144 -1.16 19.20 -26.29
C GLU A 144 -1.27 20.71 -26.48
N TRP A 145 -0.10 21.35 -26.48
CA TRP A 145 0.11 22.79 -26.36
C TRP A 145 0.05 23.62 -27.66
N GLU A 146 -0.21 23.01 -28.83
CA GLU A 146 -0.32 23.74 -30.10
C GLU A 146 -1.28 23.05 -31.06
N GLY A 147 -2.33 23.78 -31.47
CA GLY A 147 -3.32 23.30 -32.42
C GLY A 147 -2.87 23.30 -33.89
N PRO A 148 -3.56 22.57 -34.78
CA PRO A 148 -4.73 21.73 -34.50
C PRO A 148 -4.36 20.47 -33.72
N ASN A 149 -5.05 20.22 -32.61
CA ASN A 149 -4.71 19.12 -31.71
C ASN A 149 -5.92 18.70 -30.85
N TRP A 150 -5.68 17.84 -29.86
CA TRP A 150 -6.70 17.33 -28.95
C TRP A 150 -6.16 17.15 -27.54
N GLU A 151 -7.07 17.28 -26.57
CA GLU A 151 -6.82 16.98 -25.16
C GLU A 151 -7.80 15.88 -24.72
N SER A 152 -7.36 15.03 -23.80
CA SER A 152 -8.30 14.14 -23.12
C SER A 152 -7.98 14.01 -21.65
N ASN A 153 -9.04 13.93 -20.85
CA ASN A 153 -8.94 13.67 -19.43
C ASN A 153 -9.87 12.51 -19.03
N ILE A 154 -9.33 11.55 -18.27
CA ILE A 154 -10.07 10.41 -17.74
C ILE A 154 -10.21 10.55 -16.22
N PHE A 155 -11.45 10.59 -15.74
CA PHE A 155 -11.80 10.78 -14.33
C PHE A 155 -12.32 9.47 -13.75
N PRO A 156 -11.52 8.76 -12.95
CA PRO A 156 -12.01 7.59 -12.23
C PRO A 156 -12.96 8.06 -11.12
N ARG A 157 -14.10 7.38 -10.96
CA ARG A 157 -15.05 7.59 -9.83
C ARG A 157 -15.74 8.96 -9.83
N VAL A 158 -16.50 9.23 -10.89
CA VAL A 158 -17.38 10.40 -10.94
C VAL A 158 -18.50 10.26 -9.92
N SER A 159 -18.60 11.21 -9.00
CA SER A 159 -19.71 11.29 -8.04
C SER A 159 -21.01 11.67 -8.73
N GLU A 160 -22.13 11.35 -8.10
CA GLU A 160 -23.42 11.86 -8.54
C GLU A 160 -23.53 13.37 -8.34
N GLY A 161 -24.35 14.01 -9.16
CA GLY A 161 -24.63 15.44 -9.15
C GLY A 161 -24.30 16.12 -10.47
N ILE A 162 -24.29 17.45 -10.44
CA ILE A 162 -24.08 18.29 -11.62
C ILE A 162 -22.59 18.53 -11.85
N TRP A 163 -22.13 18.17 -13.04
CA TRP A 163 -20.78 18.42 -13.52
C TRP A 163 -20.79 19.48 -14.61
N SER A 164 -19.68 20.18 -14.76
CA SER A 164 -19.51 21.21 -15.79
C SER A 164 -18.19 21.02 -16.52
N VAL A 165 -18.20 20.91 -17.84
CA VAL A 165 -17.00 20.92 -18.67
C VAL A 165 -16.76 22.35 -19.14
N CYS A 166 -15.55 22.83 -18.92
CA CYS A 166 -15.07 24.12 -19.36
C CYS A 166 -13.78 23.94 -20.15
N PHE A 167 -13.44 24.91 -20.98
CA PHE A 167 -12.09 24.99 -21.53
C PHE A 167 -11.57 26.40 -21.43
N ARG A 168 -10.25 26.51 -21.38
CA ARG A 168 -9.55 27.77 -21.33
C ARG A 168 -8.62 27.87 -22.52
N MET A 169 -8.78 28.93 -23.28
CA MET A 169 -7.89 29.21 -24.39
C MET A 169 -6.65 29.94 -23.88
N GLN A 170 -5.49 29.29 -24.00
CA GLN A 170 -4.19 29.91 -23.92
C GLN A 170 -3.70 30.15 -25.35
N SER A 171 -3.09 31.30 -25.62
CA SER A 171 -2.49 31.52 -26.93
C SER A 171 -1.12 32.13 -26.77
N LYS A 172 -0.20 31.67 -27.62
CA LYS A 172 1.06 32.36 -27.83
C LYS A 172 0.86 33.24 -29.06
N PRO A 173 1.18 34.53 -29.00
CA PRO A 173 1.23 35.34 -30.21
C PRO A 173 2.17 34.69 -31.24
N PRO A 174 1.84 34.68 -32.54
CA PRO A 174 0.65 35.26 -33.18
C PRO A 174 -0.43 34.20 -33.49
N ALA A 175 -1.29 33.86 -32.52
CA ALA A 175 -2.55 33.19 -32.83
C ALA A 175 -3.47 34.15 -33.60
N SER A 176 -3.93 33.76 -34.79
CA SER A 176 -4.86 34.55 -35.60
C SER A 176 -5.91 33.65 -36.24
N GLY A 177 -7.09 34.20 -36.50
CA GLY A 177 -8.21 33.47 -37.08
C GLY A 177 -9.17 32.90 -36.05
N GLN A 178 -10.21 32.22 -36.53
CA GLN A 178 -11.26 31.63 -35.71
C GLN A 178 -10.85 30.21 -35.31
N VAL A 179 -10.92 29.89 -34.02
CA VAL A 179 -10.64 28.55 -33.48
C VAL A 179 -11.95 27.79 -33.39
N THR A 180 -12.02 26.62 -34.02
CA THR A 180 -13.16 25.71 -33.86
C THR A 180 -12.82 24.65 -32.84
N VAL A 181 -13.70 24.41 -31.86
CA VAL A 181 -13.49 23.40 -30.81
C VAL A 181 -14.59 22.35 -30.91
N ARG A 182 -14.23 21.08 -30.82
CA ARG A 182 -15.13 19.92 -30.88
C ARG A 182 -14.84 18.98 -29.72
N GLY A 183 -15.84 18.24 -29.24
CA GLY A 183 -15.58 17.35 -28.11
C GLY A 183 -16.53 16.17 -28.03
N PHE A 184 -16.09 15.20 -27.22
CA PHE A 184 -16.74 13.93 -26.98
C PHE A 184 -16.66 13.56 -25.49
N LEU A 185 -17.77 13.09 -24.94
CA LEU A 185 -17.92 12.67 -23.54
C LEU A 185 -18.28 11.21 -23.62
N PHE A 186 -17.39 10.39 -23.10
CA PHE A 186 -17.60 8.97 -22.95
C PHE A 186 -17.80 8.69 -21.48
N ALA A 187 -18.97 8.16 -21.15
CA ALA A 187 -19.32 7.82 -19.79
C ALA A 187 -19.37 6.30 -19.69
N ASN A 188 -18.37 5.68 -19.08
CA ASN A 188 -18.31 4.22 -18.98
C ASN A 188 -19.23 3.68 -17.85
N PHE A 189 -20.29 4.40 -17.46
CA PHE A 189 -21.19 3.98 -16.38
C PHE A 189 -22.21 2.94 -16.84
N SER A 190 -22.49 2.90 -18.14
CA SER A 190 -23.30 1.90 -18.82
C SER A 190 -22.91 1.90 -20.30
N LYS A 191 -22.97 0.74 -20.95
CA LYS A 191 -22.29 0.39 -22.22
C LYS A 191 -22.58 1.28 -23.45
N ASP A 192 -23.36 2.36 -23.33
CA ASP A 192 -24.09 2.94 -24.45
C ASP A 192 -24.01 4.49 -24.57
N TYR A 193 -23.20 5.21 -23.79
CA TYR A 193 -23.24 6.68 -23.80
C TYR A 193 -22.01 7.32 -24.45
N GLN A 194 -22.19 7.76 -25.69
CA GLN A 194 -21.37 8.76 -26.37
C GLN A 194 -22.21 10.02 -26.54
N VAL A 195 -21.79 11.12 -25.91
CA VAL A 195 -22.33 12.45 -26.25
C VAL A 195 -21.30 13.14 -27.12
N THR A 196 -21.74 13.55 -28.31
CA THR A 196 -20.92 14.33 -29.24
C THR A 196 -21.42 15.76 -29.23
N TRP A 197 -20.50 16.72 -29.24
CA TRP A 197 -20.88 18.12 -29.34
C TRP A 197 -19.86 18.90 -30.17
N GLN A 198 -20.32 20.02 -30.69
CA GLN A 198 -19.53 20.97 -31.44
C GLN A 198 -19.68 22.33 -30.76
N LEU A 199 -18.56 22.94 -30.39
CA LEU A 199 -18.59 24.34 -29.97
C LEU A 199 -18.70 25.21 -31.21
N GLY A 200 -19.41 26.33 -31.04
CA GLY A 200 -19.17 27.53 -31.82
C GLY A 200 -17.73 28.03 -31.65
N SER A 201 -17.41 29.12 -32.32
CA SER A 201 -16.04 29.49 -32.60
C SER A 201 -15.46 30.44 -31.55
N ALA A 202 -14.22 30.22 -31.13
CA ALA A 202 -13.48 31.10 -30.22
C ALA A 202 -12.48 31.97 -30.99
N TYR A 203 -12.20 33.19 -30.51
CA TYR A 203 -11.27 34.10 -31.19
C TYR A 203 -10.02 34.37 -30.33
N PRO A 204 -8.80 34.37 -30.88
CA PRO A 204 -7.57 34.67 -30.15
C PRO A 204 -7.55 36.00 -29.39
N ALA A 205 -8.43 36.96 -29.68
CA ALA A 205 -8.60 38.16 -28.86
C ALA A 205 -9.12 37.86 -27.43
N GLU A 206 -9.56 36.63 -27.18
CA GLU A 206 -10.19 36.16 -25.96
C GLU A 206 -9.26 35.27 -25.12
N VAL A 207 -7.94 35.38 -25.32
CA VAL A 207 -6.95 34.63 -24.52
C VAL A 207 -7.22 34.79 -23.03
N GLY A 208 -7.12 33.68 -22.31
CA GLY A 208 -7.25 33.63 -20.86
C GLY A 208 -8.70 33.60 -20.39
N LYS A 209 -9.68 33.79 -21.28
CA LYS A 209 -11.09 33.53 -20.97
C LYS A 209 -11.34 32.03 -20.89
N THR A 210 -12.23 31.70 -19.97
CA THR A 210 -12.82 30.38 -19.83
C THR A 210 -14.20 30.40 -20.42
N TYR A 211 -14.53 29.34 -21.13
CA TYR A 211 -15.82 29.15 -21.74
C TYR A 211 -16.46 27.94 -21.10
N LEU A 212 -17.66 28.14 -20.56
CA LEU A 212 -18.47 27.04 -20.08
C LEU A 212 -19.10 26.33 -21.28
N TRP A 213 -18.84 25.04 -21.42
CA TRP A 213 -19.24 24.30 -22.61
C TRP A 213 -20.51 23.49 -22.40
N MET A 214 -20.49 22.62 -21.39
CA MET A 214 -21.59 21.71 -21.14
C MET A 214 -21.75 21.46 -19.67
N THR A 215 -22.99 21.23 -19.28
CA THR A 215 -23.35 20.69 -17.98
C THR A 215 -24.09 19.39 -18.17
N PHE A 216 -23.82 18.46 -17.27
CA PHE A 216 -24.53 17.20 -17.22
C PHE A 216 -24.76 16.79 -15.77
N GLU A 217 -25.89 16.15 -15.51
CA GLU A 217 -26.19 15.50 -14.25
C GLU A 217 -25.79 14.03 -14.35
N HIS A 218 -24.93 13.58 -13.44
CA HIS A 218 -24.69 12.16 -13.22
C HIS A 218 -25.59 11.68 -12.09
N LYS A 219 -26.49 10.74 -12.36
CA LYS A 219 -27.40 10.19 -11.36
C LYS A 219 -27.76 8.76 -11.69
N ASP A 220 -27.67 7.85 -10.73
CA ASP A 220 -28.01 6.43 -10.89
C ASP A 220 -27.26 5.77 -12.07
N GLY A 221 -26.00 6.16 -12.30
CA GLY A 221 -25.18 5.66 -13.40
C GLY A 221 -25.57 6.15 -14.80
N LYS A 222 -26.42 7.17 -14.88
CA LYS A 222 -26.84 7.83 -16.14
C LYS A 222 -26.32 9.26 -16.19
N LEU A 223 -26.00 9.72 -17.40
CA LEU A 223 -25.71 11.12 -17.67
C LEU A 223 -26.88 11.79 -18.38
N THR A 224 -27.37 12.89 -17.82
CA THR A 224 -28.39 13.73 -18.44
C THR A 224 -27.78 15.09 -18.78
N TYR A 225 -27.70 15.41 -20.06
CA TYR A 225 -27.25 16.72 -20.50
C TYR A 225 -28.37 17.76 -20.35
N PHE A 226 -27.99 18.98 -19.98
CA PHE A 226 -28.88 20.13 -20.05
C PHE A 226 -28.08 21.39 -20.34
N GLU A 227 -28.75 22.34 -20.98
CA GLU A 227 -28.19 23.65 -21.27
C GLU A 227 -28.51 24.61 -20.12
N LEU A 228 -27.50 25.34 -19.65
CA LEU A 228 -27.65 26.41 -18.69
C LEU A 228 -28.14 27.69 -19.38
N SER A 229 -28.85 28.52 -18.63
CA SER A 229 -29.14 29.90 -19.04
C SER A 229 -27.84 30.70 -19.23
N ASP A 230 -27.90 31.77 -20.02
CA ASP A 230 -26.73 32.64 -20.24
C ASP A 230 -26.25 33.29 -18.94
N GLU A 231 -27.16 33.62 -18.01
CA GLU A 231 -26.82 34.13 -16.69
C GLU A 231 -26.06 33.10 -15.83
N GLU A 232 -26.48 31.83 -15.88
CA GLU A 232 -25.79 30.73 -15.17
C GLU A 232 -24.41 30.45 -15.77
N LYS A 233 -24.30 30.49 -17.11
CA LYS A 233 -23.01 30.37 -17.83
C LYS A 233 -22.05 31.47 -17.38
N GLN A 234 -22.48 32.73 -17.44
CA GLN A 234 -21.68 33.87 -17.01
C GLN A 234 -21.30 33.80 -15.53
N SER A 235 -22.21 33.36 -14.66
CA SER A 235 -21.94 33.19 -13.22
C SER A 235 -20.86 32.14 -12.96
N LEU A 236 -20.91 31.01 -13.67
CA LEU A 236 -19.91 29.94 -13.53
C LEU A 236 -18.55 30.34 -14.11
N GLU A 237 -18.53 31.03 -15.25
CA GLU A 237 -17.30 31.59 -15.83
C GLU A 237 -16.66 32.61 -14.88
N ALA A 238 -17.47 33.50 -14.29
CA ALA A 238 -17.00 34.44 -13.29
C ALA A 238 -16.40 33.72 -12.06
N LYS A 239 -17.05 32.66 -11.57
CA LYS A 239 -16.51 31.83 -10.48
C LYS A 239 -15.18 31.20 -10.86
N PHE A 240 -15.06 30.59 -12.03
CA PHE A 240 -13.80 30.01 -12.49
C PHE A 240 -12.68 31.05 -12.56
N ASN A 241 -12.98 32.22 -13.14
CA ASN A 241 -12.00 33.28 -13.29
C ASN A 241 -11.57 33.89 -11.94
N ASN A 242 -12.50 33.98 -10.97
CA ASN A 242 -12.25 34.58 -9.65
C ASN A 242 -11.64 33.60 -8.64
N GLU A 243 -12.07 32.34 -8.63
CA GLU A 243 -11.60 31.30 -7.70
C GLU A 243 -10.23 30.73 -8.11
N GLY A 244 -9.71 31.19 -9.25
CA GLY A 244 -8.35 30.91 -9.69
C GLY A 244 -8.32 29.80 -10.74
N SER A 245 -8.00 30.23 -11.95
CA SER A 245 -7.40 29.44 -13.01
C SER A 245 -5.88 29.22 -12.80
N GLY A 246 -5.36 29.63 -11.64
CA GLY A 246 -4.05 29.18 -11.18
C GLY A 246 -4.15 27.76 -10.67
N PRO A 247 -3.06 26.95 -10.74
CA PRO A 247 -3.03 25.67 -10.05
C PRO A 247 -3.49 25.97 -8.61
N PRO A 248 -4.65 25.46 -8.20
CA PRO A 248 -5.30 25.86 -6.96
C PRO A 248 -4.24 25.71 -5.89
N GLU A 249 -3.83 26.84 -5.28
CA GLU A 249 -2.61 26.98 -4.49
C GLU A 249 -2.40 25.69 -3.75
N LEU A 250 -1.57 24.83 -4.37
CA LEU A 250 -1.54 23.45 -3.96
C LEU A 250 -1.09 23.57 -2.52
N LEU A 251 -1.83 22.92 -1.63
CA LEU A 251 -1.24 22.46 -0.38
C LEU A 251 -0.18 21.43 -0.77
N TRP A 252 0.83 21.86 -1.53
CA TRP A 252 2.13 21.25 -1.61
C TRP A 252 2.58 21.24 -0.17
N GLU A 253 2.98 20.08 0.31
CA GLU A 253 3.79 20.13 1.51
C GLU A 253 5.00 21.04 1.21
N PRO A 254 5.39 21.93 2.15
CA PRO A 254 6.53 22.80 1.95
C PRO A 254 7.72 22.02 1.36
N GLY A 255 8.14 22.36 0.13
CA GLY A 255 9.25 21.71 -0.60
C GLY A 255 8.87 20.81 -1.79
N GLU A 256 7.62 20.38 -1.97
CA GLU A 256 7.25 19.53 -3.12
C GLU A 256 7.34 20.26 -4.47
N LYS A 257 7.03 21.57 -4.49
CA LYS A 257 7.14 22.41 -5.68
C LYS A 257 8.60 22.51 -6.17
N GLU A 258 9.54 22.75 -5.26
CA GLU A 258 10.97 22.78 -5.59
C GLU A 258 11.49 21.43 -6.07
N LYS A 259 11.03 20.34 -5.43
CA LYS A 259 11.39 18.97 -5.84
C LYS A 259 10.96 18.68 -7.28
N ARG A 260 9.71 18.97 -7.63
CA ARG A 260 9.21 18.75 -9.00
C ARG A 260 9.85 19.67 -10.03
N GLU A 261 10.15 20.92 -9.67
CA GLU A 261 10.84 21.82 -10.57
C GLU A 261 12.28 21.37 -10.85
N LYS A 262 12.95 20.80 -9.83
CA LYS A 262 14.25 20.15 -9.97
C LYS A 262 14.17 18.92 -10.89
N GLU A 263 13.20 18.03 -10.66
CA GLU A 263 13.00 16.84 -11.50
C GLU A 263 12.75 17.22 -12.98
N ARG A 264 11.96 18.26 -13.23
CA ARG A 264 11.72 18.77 -14.59
C ARG A 264 13.00 19.27 -15.26
N ARG A 265 13.84 20.04 -14.55
CA ARG A 265 15.14 20.51 -15.07
C ARG A 265 16.07 19.35 -15.39
N GLU A 266 16.10 18.33 -14.54
CA GLU A 266 16.91 17.12 -14.76
C GLU A 266 16.43 16.32 -15.97
N GLU A 267 15.11 16.22 -16.19
CA GLU A 267 14.54 15.55 -17.36
C GLU A 267 14.81 16.32 -18.66
N GLU A 268 14.68 17.65 -18.66
CA GLU A 268 15.01 18.50 -19.80
C GLU A 268 16.50 18.39 -20.17
N GLU A 269 17.40 18.38 -19.18
CA GLU A 269 18.82 18.15 -19.42
C GLU A 269 19.10 16.76 -20.00
N ARG A 270 18.41 15.72 -19.51
CA ARG A 270 18.54 14.37 -20.06
C ARG A 270 18.10 14.30 -21.52
N LYS A 271 16.95 14.91 -21.85
CA LYS A 271 16.45 14.99 -23.23
C LYS A 271 17.42 15.76 -24.13
N LYS A 272 18.02 16.84 -23.63
CA LYS A 272 19.02 17.62 -24.37
C LYS A 272 20.28 16.80 -24.65
N LYS A 273 20.82 16.11 -23.64
CA LYS A 273 21.99 15.23 -23.80
C LYS A 273 21.73 14.07 -24.76
N ALA A 274 20.55 13.46 -24.70
CA ALA A 274 20.16 12.40 -25.63
C ALA A 274 20.17 12.90 -27.09
N LYS A 275 19.58 14.08 -27.35
CA LYS A 275 19.58 14.71 -28.68
C LYS A 275 20.98 15.11 -29.17
N GLU A 276 21.88 15.50 -28.28
CA GLU A 276 23.29 15.79 -28.64
C GLU A 276 24.06 14.51 -28.99
N THR A 277 23.78 13.41 -28.29
CA THR A 277 24.43 12.11 -28.54
C THR A 277 23.99 11.52 -29.88
N GLU A 278 22.70 11.64 -30.22
CA GLU A 278 22.12 11.20 -31.50
C GLU A 278 22.64 12.01 -32.71
N LYS A 279 23.06 13.26 -32.50
CA LYS A 279 23.69 14.09 -33.56
C LYS A 279 25.16 13.75 -33.81
N LEU A 280 25.81 13.07 -32.86
CA LEU A 280 27.22 12.69 -32.95
C LEU A 280 27.42 11.26 -33.48
N SER A 281 26.36 10.45 -33.52
CA SER A 281 26.32 9.12 -34.15
C SER A 281 25.90 9.19 -35.61
#